data_AF-A0A2N7Q1M5-F1
#
_entry.id   AF-A0A2N7Q1M5-F1
#
_cell.length_a   1.000
_cell.length_b   1.000
_cell.length_c   1.000
_cell.angle_alpha   90.00
_cell.angle_beta   90.00
_cell.angle_gamma   90.00
#
_symmetry.space_group_name_H-M   'P 1'
#
loop_
_entity.id
_entity.type
_entity.pdbx_description
1 polymer ?
#
loop_
_entity_poly.entity_id
_entity_poly.type
_entity_poly.pdbx_seq_one_letter_code
_entity_poly.pdbx_strand_id
1 'polypeptide(L)'
;MDEKEKKAIALKYERGKDNAPRLVAKGKGYIAQKIVELAKEHQIPVIQDEKLLSAAYNLDIYEEIPPELYKAVAKVLVFVEKLKKRL
;
A
#
# COMPACT_ATOMS: atom_id res chain seq x y z
N MET A 1 0.62 -27.01 -5.49
CA MET A 1 0.59 -25.86 -6.41
C MET A 1 0.93 -24.66 -5.55
N ASP A 2 2.19 -24.25 -5.56
CA ASP A 2 2.70 -23.17 -4.73
C ASP A 2 2.04 -21.84 -5.12
N GLU A 3 0.88 -21.56 -4.54
CA GLU A 3 0.41 -20.18 -4.42
C GLU A 3 1.46 -19.48 -3.55
N LYS A 4 2.43 -18.81 -4.19
CA LYS A 4 3.26 -17.78 -3.55
C LYS A 4 2.32 -17.00 -2.63
N GLU A 5 2.54 -17.12 -1.32
CA GLU A 5 1.59 -16.70 -0.30
C GLU A 5 1.21 -15.23 -0.57
N LYS A 6 -0.02 -14.98 -1.06
CA LYS A 6 -0.45 -13.64 -1.48
C LYS A 6 -0.31 -12.70 -0.30
N LYS A 7 0.40 -11.59 -0.47
CA LYS A 7 0.57 -10.55 0.55
C LYS A 7 -0.06 -9.25 0.07
N ALA A 8 -0.56 -8.47 1.01
CA ALA A 8 -1.06 -7.12 0.76
C ALA A 8 -0.69 -6.20 1.92
N ILE A 9 -0.52 -4.93 1.59
CA ILE A 9 -0.35 -3.83 2.54
C ILE A 9 -1.28 -2.69 2.14
N ALA A 10 -1.71 -1.90 3.11
CA ALA A 10 -2.42 -0.65 2.88
C ALA A 10 -1.64 0.49 3.52
N LEU A 11 -1.42 1.55 2.75
CA LEU A 11 -0.75 2.77 3.19
C LEU A 11 -1.76 3.92 3.28
N LYS A 12 -1.64 4.74 4.31
CA LYS A 12 -2.41 5.97 4.48
C LYS A 12 -1.47 7.17 4.50
N TYR A 13 -1.87 8.25 3.83
CA TYR A 13 -1.16 9.51 3.86
C TYR A 13 -2.13 10.69 3.70
N GLU A 14 -2.12 11.59 4.67
CA GLU A 14 -2.84 12.86 4.66
C GLU A 14 -1.85 14.02 4.51
N ARG A 15 -1.83 14.65 3.33
CA ARG A 15 -0.94 15.78 3.02
C ARG A 15 -1.18 16.94 3.99
N GLY A 16 -0.10 17.46 4.59
CA GLY A 16 -0.15 18.57 5.54
C GLY A 16 -0.47 18.15 6.98
N LYS A 17 -0.70 16.86 7.22
CA LYS A 17 -0.91 16.29 8.56
C LYS A 17 0.13 15.22 8.90
N ASP A 18 0.41 14.34 7.95
CA ASP A 18 1.38 13.26 8.13
C ASP A 18 2.77 13.69 7.63
N ASN A 19 3.82 13.29 8.36
CA ASN A 19 5.22 13.47 7.93
C ASN A 19 5.58 12.50 6.80
N ALA A 20 5.11 11.26 6.90
CA ALA A 20 5.30 10.23 5.90
C ALA A 20 4.07 9.29 5.83
N PRO A 21 3.85 8.59 4.71
CA PRO A 21 2.84 7.54 4.62
C PRO A 21 3.03 6.48 5.70
N ARG A 22 1.94 6.02 6.31
CA ARG A 22 1.96 4.98 7.35
C ARG A 22 1.28 3.69 6.90
N LEU A 23 1.77 2.57 7.40
CA LEU A 23 1.12 1.28 7.23
C LEU A 23 -0.14 1.22 8.09
N VAL A 24 -1.30 0.94 7.52
CA VAL A 24 -2.57 0.81 8.27
C VAL A 24 -3.16 -0.59 8.22
N ALA A 25 -2.70 -1.43 7.28
CA ALA A 25 -3.01 -2.85 7.25
C ALA A 25 -1.87 -3.63 6.59
N LYS A 26 -1.63 -4.86 7.04
CA LYS A 26 -0.80 -5.87 6.38
C LYS A 26 -1.44 -7.25 6.55
N GLY A 27 -1.29 -8.12 5.56
CA GLY A 27 -1.84 -9.46 5.63
C GLY A 27 -1.28 -10.40 4.58
N LYS A 28 -1.49 -11.70 4.83
CA LYS A 28 -1.14 -12.80 3.94
C LYS A 28 -2.32 -13.74 3.71
N GLY A 29 -2.30 -14.50 2.61
CA GLY A 29 -3.34 -15.46 2.25
C GLY A 29 -4.72 -14.82 2.21
N TYR A 30 -5.66 -15.37 2.99
CA TYR A 30 -7.04 -14.86 3.08
C TYR A 30 -7.12 -13.38 3.50
N ILE A 31 -6.28 -12.94 4.45
CA ILE A 31 -6.29 -11.54 4.89
C ILE A 31 -5.85 -10.60 3.77
N ALA A 32 -4.85 -11.00 2.97
CA ALA A 32 -4.42 -10.22 1.82
C ALA A 32 -5.54 -10.09 0.77
N GLN A 33 -6.27 -11.18 0.53
CA GLN A 33 -7.43 -11.17 -0.36
C GLN A 33 -8.49 -10.19 0.14
N LYS A 34 -8.83 -10.23 1.43
CA LYS A 34 -9.79 -9.31 2.05
C LYS A 34 -9.37 -7.84 2.01
N ILE A 35 -8.09 -7.54 2.21
CA ILE A 35 -7.57 -6.17 2.05
C ILE A 35 -7.81 -5.67 0.62
N VAL A 36 -7.53 -6.49 -0.39
CA VAL A 36 -7.71 -6.13 -1.81
C VAL A 36 -9.18 -6.01 -2.20
N GLU A 37 -10.04 -6.90 -1.69
CA GLU A 37 -11.49 -6.84 -1.90
C GLU A 37 -12.08 -5.53 -1.35
N LEU A 38 -11.77 -5.21 -0.08
CA LEU A 38 -12.24 -3.97 0.56
C LEU A 38 -11.67 -2.73 -0.14
N ALA A 39 -10.41 -2.76 -0.58
CA ALA A 39 -9.84 -1.66 -1.34
C ALA A 39 -10.64 -1.39 -2.63
N LYS A 40 -11.05 -2.44 -3.35
CA LYS A 40 -11.89 -2.29 -4.55
C LYS A 40 -13.29 -1.76 -4.23
N GLU A 41 -13.93 -2.28 -3.19
CA GLU A 41 -15.26 -1.83 -2.74
C GLU A 41 -15.27 -0.33 -2.40
N HIS A 42 -14.22 0.13 -1.72
CA HIS A 42 -14.04 1.53 -1.33
C HIS A 42 -13.33 2.39 -2.38
N GLN A 43 -13.11 1.90 -3.60
CA GLN A 43 -12.45 2.61 -4.70
C GLN A 43 -11.04 3.14 -4.32
N ILE A 44 -10.34 2.39 -3.45
CA ILE A 44 -8.94 2.60 -3.11
C ILE A 44 -8.09 1.93 -4.20
N PRO A 45 -7.17 2.67 -4.86
CA PRO A 45 -6.32 2.10 -5.89
C PRO A 45 -5.44 0.96 -5.37
N VAL A 46 -5.39 -0.14 -6.13
CA VAL A 46 -4.54 -1.29 -5.85
C VAL A 46 -3.44 -1.36 -6.90
N ILE A 47 -2.20 -1.50 -6.45
CA ILE A 47 -1.01 -1.57 -7.29
C ILE A 47 -0.26 -2.84 -6.97
N GLN A 48 0.20 -3.55 -8.00
CA GLN A 48 1.06 -4.72 -7.86
C GLN A 48 2.53 -4.30 -8.01
N ASP A 49 3.26 -4.31 -6.89
CA ASP A 49 4.71 -4.04 -6.84
C ASP A 49 5.35 -4.96 -5.79
N GLU A 50 6.01 -6.04 -6.24
CA GLU A 50 6.60 -7.03 -5.33
C GLU A 50 7.74 -6.44 -4.48
N LYS A 51 8.49 -5.48 -5.02
CA LYS A 51 9.64 -4.88 -4.33
C LYS A 51 9.17 -3.97 -3.21
N LEU A 52 8.22 -3.08 -3.51
CA LEU A 52 7.63 -2.19 -2.52
C LEU A 52 6.88 -2.98 -1.45
N LEU A 53 6.10 -3.98 -1.86
CA LEU A 53 5.39 -4.86 -0.94
C LEU A 53 6.36 -5.52 0.03
N SER A 54 7.42 -6.17 -0.47
CA SER A 54 8.38 -6.88 0.38
C SER A 54 9.10 -5.94 1.36
N ALA A 55 9.44 -4.73 0.92
CA ALA A 55 10.13 -3.77 1.78
C ALA A 55 9.22 -3.20 2.87
N ALA A 56 7.98 -2.81 2.52
CA ALA A 56 7.04 -2.23 3.48
C ALA A 56 6.31 -3.27 4.36
N TYR A 57 6.31 -4.56 3.98
CA TYR A 57 5.69 -5.62 4.79
C TYR A 57 6.38 -5.84 6.15
N ASN A 58 7.65 -5.44 6.26
CA ASN A 58 8.42 -5.53 7.52
C ASN A 58 8.01 -4.48 8.55
N LEU A 59 7.30 -3.42 8.14
CA LEU A 59 6.84 -2.36 9.03
C LEU A 59 5.68 -2.85 9.89
N ASP A 60 5.57 -2.32 11.10
CA ASP A 60 4.43 -2.54 11.97
C ASP A 60 3.23 -1.66 11.61
N ILE A 61 2.04 -2.11 12.03
CA ILE A 61 0.83 -1.33 11.79
C ILE A 61 0.95 -0.03 12.58
N TYR A 62 0.62 1.07 11.91
CA TYR A 62 0.78 2.46 12.32
C TYR A 62 2.21 2.99 12.32
N GLU A 63 3.18 2.20 11.85
CA GLU A 63 4.53 2.68 11.58
C GLU A 63 4.57 3.48 10.28
N GLU A 64 5.35 4.57 10.28
CA GLU A 64 5.63 5.35 9.08
C GLU A 64 6.63 4.61 8.20
N ILE A 65 6.51 4.77 6.88
CA ILE A 65 7.52 4.23 5.98
C ILE A 65 8.88 4.89 6.27
N PRO A 66 9.99 4.16 6.15
CA PRO A 66 11.31 4.72 6.38
C PRO A 66 11.79 5.49 5.12
N PRO A 67 12.77 6.40 5.26
CA PRO A 67 13.21 7.30 4.19
C PRO A 67 13.60 6.60 2.88
N GLU A 68 14.17 5.40 2.94
CA GLU A 68 14.55 4.59 1.79
C GLU A 68 13.35 4.21 0.89
N LEU A 69 12.13 4.19 1.44
CA LEU A 69 10.91 3.90 0.69
C LEU A 69 10.22 5.15 0.15
N TYR A 70 10.63 6.36 0.54
CA TYR A 70 9.96 7.61 0.16
C TYR A 70 9.85 7.76 -1.36
N LYS A 71 10.93 7.48 -2.09
CA LYS A 71 10.95 7.60 -3.55
C LYS A 71 9.99 6.61 -4.23
N ALA A 72 9.87 5.39 -3.70
CA ALA A 72 8.97 4.38 -4.26
C ALA A 72 7.51 4.74 -3.99
N VAL A 73 7.19 5.14 -2.74
CA VAL A 73 5.83 5.50 -2.36
C VAL A 73 5.39 6.82 -2.99
N ALA A 74 6.27 7.81 -3.13
CA ALA A 74 5.95 9.05 -3.85
C ALA A 74 5.54 8.80 -5.30
N LYS A 75 6.20 7.86 -6.00
CA LYS A 75 5.80 7.47 -7.36
C LYS A 75 4.40 6.86 -7.38
N VAL A 76 4.06 6.02 -6.40
CA VAL A 76 2.73 5.44 -6.22
C VAL A 76 1.68 6.53 -5.99
N LEU A 77 1.95 7.48 -5.09
CA LEU A 77 1.02 8.59 -4.81
C LEU A 77 0.77 9.45 -6.06
N VAL A 78 1.82 9.81 -6.79
CA VAL A 78 1.70 10.57 -8.05
C VAL A 78 0.91 9.78 -9.10
N PHE A 79 1.12 8.47 -9.19
CA PHE A 79 0.36 7.61 -10.10
C PHE A 79 -1.13 7.59 -9.73
N VAL A 80 -1.45 7.42 -8.44
CA VAL A 80 -2.83 7.44 -7.93
C VAL A 80 -3.51 8.79 -8.18
N GLU A 81 -2.82 9.90 -7.94
CA GLU A 81 -3.37 11.23 -8.23
C GLU A 81 -3.68 11.42 -9.73
N LYS A 82 -2.81 10.91 -10.61
CA LYS A 82 -3.04 10.97 -12.06
C LYS A 82 -4.22 10.11 -12.49
N LEU A 83 -4.42 8.95 -11.88
CA LEU A 83 -5.60 8.12 -12.12
C LEU A 83 -6.88 8.84 -11.70
N LYS A 84 -6.91 9.44 -10.51
CA LYS A 84 -8.06 10.21 -10.02
C LYS A 84 -8.42 11.41 -10.91
N LYS A 85 -7.43 12.04 -11.57
CA LYS A 85 -7.67 13.16 -12.50
C LYS A 85 -8.19 12.74 -13.87
N ARG A 86 -8.16 11.43 -14.19
CA ARG A 86 -8.64 10.87 -15.46
C ARG A 86 -9.99 10.17 -15.36
N LEU A 87 -10.46 9.95 -14.13
CA LEU A 87 -11.82 9.52 -13.79
C LEU A 87 -12.69 10.76 -13.59
#